data_AF-A0A858X1S2-F1
#
_entry.id   AF-A0A858X1S2-F1
#
_cell.length_a   1.000
_cell.length_b   1.000
_cell.length_c   1.000
_cell.angle_alpha   90.00
_cell.angle_beta   90.00
_cell.angle_gamma   90.00
#
_symmetry.space_group_name_H-M   'P 1'
#
loop_
_entity.id
_entity.type
_entity.pdbx_description
1 polymer ?
#
loop_
_entity_poly.entity_id
_entity_poly.type
_entity_poly.pdbx_seq_one_letter_code
_entity_poly.pdbx_strand_id
1 'polypeptide(L)'
;MAGLWQLSLTQRVDANGRPFPGAKAFFYAAETSDPLTVYAEYSLATPLPNPVIADGNGMFPPVYLDDGASHFYRVRATDADGVSLLDLTTLPILGIGGGEGGGEPSEPVEGTALFSTGDIKLRYDSSEISGWRICNGRTIGSATSGASYANDDAQALFEFLWNEDASLAIIGGRGANPAADWAANKRLTLPDYRGYALVGCDGMGNTAANRVAALVNLGDRTGAATIALTEAQLPSVSKTVTSTSAGLHGHPAFTSSSTGGSANTAGGLMLNGATTSVLPAYTGTADATPGHQIGGAGAHTHDSTVTFGSGSAHDNVQPSAGITVYIKL
;
A
#
# COMPACT_ATOMS: atom_id res chain seq x y z
N MET A 1 14.48 -15.05 27.04
CA MET A 1 15.44 -13.93 26.84
C MET A 1 16.09 -13.63 28.18
N ALA A 2 17.23 -12.94 28.25
CA ALA A 2 17.93 -12.72 29.52
C ALA A 2 18.19 -11.24 29.82
N GLY A 3 18.07 -10.82 31.08
CA GLY A 3 18.59 -9.52 31.53
C GLY A 3 19.59 -9.67 32.67
N LEU A 4 20.57 -8.77 32.72
CA LEU A 4 21.59 -8.78 33.78
C LEU A 4 21.00 -8.20 35.06
N TRP A 5 21.16 -8.91 36.18
CA TRP A 5 20.77 -8.38 37.48
C TRP A 5 21.61 -7.16 37.86
N GLN A 6 20.97 -6.09 38.33
CA GLN A 6 21.62 -4.80 38.62
C GLN A 6 22.77 -4.86 39.64
N LEU A 7 22.81 -5.87 40.52
CA LEU A 7 23.90 -6.04 41.49
C LEU A 7 24.96 -7.06 41.05
N SER A 8 24.81 -7.68 39.87
CA SER A 8 25.86 -8.51 39.28
C SER A 8 27.12 -7.69 39.05
N LEU A 9 28.28 -8.28 39.31
CA LEU A 9 29.59 -7.63 39.16
C LEU A 9 29.76 -6.35 40.00
N THR A 10 28.88 -6.11 40.98
CA THR A 10 29.02 -5.02 41.93
C THR A 10 29.51 -5.54 43.27
N GLN A 11 30.43 -4.80 43.90
CA GLN A 11 30.90 -5.11 45.24
C GLN A 11 29.90 -4.61 46.28
N ARG A 12 29.48 -5.48 47.20
CA ARG A 12 28.65 -5.11 48.35
C ARG A 12 29.52 -4.84 49.56
N VAL A 13 29.38 -3.66 50.14
CA VAL A 13 30.12 -3.21 51.33
C VAL A 13 29.17 -2.73 52.44
N ASP A 14 29.62 -2.84 53.68
CA ASP A 14 28.95 -2.31 54.87
C ASP A 14 29.14 -0.79 55.01
N ALA A 15 28.54 -0.19 56.05
CA ALA A 15 28.65 1.24 56.33
C ALA A 15 30.09 1.71 56.64
N ASN A 16 31.01 0.78 56.96
CA ASN A 16 32.41 1.05 57.23
C ASN A 16 33.31 0.72 56.02
N GLY A 17 32.73 0.39 54.86
CA GLY A 17 33.45 0.03 53.64
C GLY A 17 34.03 -1.39 53.63
N ARG A 18 33.67 -2.25 54.59
CA ARG A 18 34.08 -3.66 54.59
C ARG A 18 33.18 -4.46 53.66
N PRO A 19 33.72 -5.30 52.77
CA PRO A 19 32.90 -6.15 51.93
C PRO A 19 32.03 -7.11 52.74
N PHE A 20 31.01 -7.68 52.09
CA PHE A 20 30.23 -8.82 52.62
C PHE A 20 30.67 -10.15 51.97
N PRO A 21 31.78 -10.78 52.39
CA PRO A 21 32.17 -12.10 51.91
C PRO A 21 31.05 -13.11 52.12
N GLY A 22 30.75 -13.91 51.09
CA GLY A 22 29.75 -14.98 51.20
C GLY A 22 28.30 -14.50 51.35
N ALA A 23 28.01 -13.23 51.01
CA ALA A 23 26.64 -12.75 50.87
C ALA A 23 25.84 -13.66 49.91
N LYS A 24 24.54 -13.80 50.17
CA LYS A 24 23.65 -14.73 49.45
C LYS A 24 22.56 -13.94 48.75
N ALA A 25 22.37 -14.16 47.46
CA ALA A 25 21.28 -13.61 46.67
C ALA A 25 20.30 -14.71 46.29
N PHE A 26 19.04 -14.51 46.64
CA PHE A 26 17.93 -15.42 46.37
C PHE A 26 17.01 -14.81 45.31
N PHE A 27 16.58 -15.64 44.37
CA PHE A 27 15.76 -15.23 43.22
C PHE A 27 14.46 -16.02 43.21
N TYR A 28 13.32 -15.34 43.23
CA TYR A 28 12.00 -15.96 43.26
C TYR A 28 11.10 -15.34 42.20
N ALA A 29 9.99 -16.01 41.87
CA ALA A 29 8.91 -15.38 41.13
C ALA A 29 8.39 -14.19 41.93
N ALA A 30 8.06 -13.10 41.22
CA ALA A 30 7.65 -11.84 41.84
C ALA A 30 6.53 -12.05 42.87
N GLU A 31 6.62 -11.32 43.98
CA GLU A 31 5.66 -11.38 45.10
C GLU A 31 5.49 -12.75 45.79
N THR A 32 6.20 -13.79 45.34
CA THR A 32 6.14 -15.14 45.93
C THR A 32 7.42 -15.49 46.70
N SER A 33 7.55 -16.76 47.10
CA SER A 33 8.81 -17.37 47.57
C SER A 33 9.18 -18.58 46.71
N ASP A 34 8.62 -18.69 45.51
CA ASP A 34 8.86 -19.80 44.60
C ASP A 34 10.19 -19.56 43.86
N PRO A 35 11.20 -20.43 44.05
CA PRO A 35 12.55 -20.17 43.53
C PRO A 35 12.58 -20.26 42.00
N LEU A 36 13.22 -19.29 41.38
CA LEU A 36 13.50 -19.30 39.94
C LEU A 36 14.96 -19.67 39.68
N THR A 37 15.20 -20.29 38.52
CA THR A 37 16.55 -20.58 38.04
C THR A 37 17.13 -19.31 37.42
N VAL A 38 18.38 -19.01 37.77
CA VAL A 38 19.15 -17.90 37.19
C VAL A 38 20.43 -18.45 36.57
N TYR A 39 21.07 -17.69 35.68
CA TYR A 39 22.10 -18.24 34.80
C TYR A 39 23.39 -17.43 34.83
N ALA A 40 24.52 -18.07 34.53
CA ALA A 40 25.84 -17.43 34.50
C ALA A 40 26.07 -16.62 33.21
N GLU A 41 25.27 -16.86 32.18
CA GLU A 41 25.46 -16.32 30.83
C GLU A 41 24.13 -15.87 30.21
N TYR A 42 24.20 -14.90 29.28
CA TYR A 42 23.05 -14.38 28.55
C TYR A 42 22.32 -15.45 27.72
N SER A 43 23.02 -16.49 27.28
CA SER A 43 22.49 -17.62 26.52
C SER A 43 21.53 -18.51 27.33
N LEU A 44 21.49 -18.34 28.66
CA LEU A 44 20.76 -19.22 29.59
C LEU A 44 21.25 -20.68 29.56
N ALA A 45 22.49 -20.91 29.13
CA ALA A 45 23.05 -22.26 28.99
C ALA A 45 23.49 -22.90 30.32
N THR A 46 23.97 -22.08 31.26
CA THR A 46 24.57 -22.56 32.52
C THR A 46 23.76 -22.06 33.72
N PRO A 47 22.92 -22.92 34.33
CA PRO A 47 22.20 -22.61 35.56
C PRO A 47 23.15 -22.35 36.73
N LEU A 48 22.82 -21.35 37.54
CA LEU A 48 23.48 -21.04 38.82
C LEU A 48 22.66 -21.59 40.00
N PRO A 49 23.31 -21.91 41.13
CA PRO A 49 22.61 -22.26 42.35
C PRO A 49 21.80 -21.08 42.89
N ASN A 50 20.70 -21.38 43.58
CA ASN A 50 19.86 -20.40 44.28
C ASN A 50 19.81 -20.81 45.77
N PRO A 51 20.53 -20.12 46.67
CA PRO A 51 21.12 -18.79 46.50
C PRO A 51 22.43 -18.75 45.69
N VAL A 52 22.63 -17.64 44.98
CA VAL A 52 23.92 -17.26 44.39
C VAL A 52 24.79 -16.64 45.49
N ILE A 53 26.02 -17.12 45.62
CA ILE A 53 26.95 -16.71 46.69
C ILE A 53 27.97 -15.71 46.13
N ALA A 54 28.20 -14.62 46.85
CA ALA A 54 29.24 -13.64 46.55
C ALA A 54 30.64 -14.17 46.89
N ASP A 55 31.66 -13.71 46.17
CA ASP A 55 33.04 -14.10 46.40
C ASP A 55 33.63 -13.56 47.72
N GLY A 56 34.92 -13.81 47.97
CA GLY A 56 35.63 -13.31 49.15
C GLY A 56 35.73 -11.78 49.24
N ASN A 57 35.45 -11.08 48.14
CA ASN A 57 35.38 -9.63 48.07
C ASN A 57 33.95 -9.11 48.14
N GLY A 58 32.94 -9.94 48.41
CA GLY A 58 31.54 -9.53 48.44
C GLY A 58 30.98 -9.12 47.07
N MET A 59 31.56 -9.63 45.98
CA MET A 59 31.08 -9.42 44.62
C MET A 59 30.24 -10.62 44.17
N PHE A 60 29.03 -10.34 43.66
CA PHE A 60 28.22 -11.36 43.02
C PHE A 60 28.73 -11.62 41.59
N PRO A 61 28.73 -12.89 41.13
CA PRO A 61 29.06 -13.19 39.74
C PRO A 61 28.05 -12.55 38.77
N PRO A 62 28.31 -12.59 37.45
CA PRO A 62 27.27 -12.33 36.46
C PRO A 62 26.06 -13.23 36.73
N VAL A 63 24.88 -12.63 36.90
CA VAL A 63 23.60 -13.32 37.09
C VAL A 63 22.64 -12.80 36.03
N TYR A 64 22.24 -13.69 35.15
CA TYR A 64 21.26 -13.44 34.11
C TYR A 64 19.91 -14.02 34.53
N LEU A 65 18.89 -13.17 34.50
CA LEU A 65 17.50 -13.49 34.81
C LEU A 65 16.79 -13.89 33.52
N ASP A 66 16.12 -15.04 33.53
CA ASP A 66 15.36 -15.52 32.38
C ASP A 66 13.98 -14.84 32.34
N ASP A 67 13.81 -13.98 31.34
CA ASP A 67 12.58 -13.27 31.01
C ASP A 67 11.48 -14.23 30.52
N GLY A 68 11.85 -15.37 29.93
CA GLY A 68 10.88 -16.40 29.55
C GLY A 68 10.32 -17.16 30.74
N ALA A 69 11.05 -17.21 31.86
CA ALA A 69 10.59 -17.85 33.10
C ALA A 69 9.73 -16.91 33.95
N SER A 70 10.08 -15.62 34.01
CA SER A 70 9.27 -14.58 34.64
C SER A 70 9.73 -13.20 34.17
N HIS A 71 8.80 -12.28 33.89
CA HIS A 71 9.12 -10.89 33.55
C HIS A 71 9.56 -10.06 34.77
N PHE A 72 9.16 -10.49 35.97
CA PHE A 72 9.50 -9.84 37.23
C PHE A 72 10.07 -10.85 38.23
N TYR A 73 11.07 -10.43 38.98
CA TYR A 73 11.70 -11.26 40.01
C TYR A 73 11.54 -10.62 41.37
N ARG A 74 11.30 -11.44 42.40
CA ARG A 74 11.62 -11.05 43.77
C ARG A 74 13.09 -11.39 44.02
N VAL A 75 13.87 -10.41 44.46
CA VAL A 75 15.29 -10.60 44.78
C VAL A 75 15.53 -10.25 46.23
N ARG A 76 16.02 -11.22 46.99
CA ARG A 76 16.43 -11.03 48.38
C ARG A 76 17.92 -11.28 48.52
N ALA A 77 18.68 -10.28 48.95
CA ALA A 77 20.09 -10.44 49.27
C ALA A 77 20.29 -10.37 50.79
N THR A 78 21.08 -11.29 51.33
CA THR A 78 21.51 -11.30 52.74
C THR A 78 23.02 -11.31 52.84
N ASP A 79 23.55 -10.95 54.00
CA ASP A 79 24.94 -11.27 54.34
C ASP A 79 25.12 -12.79 54.57
N ALA A 80 26.33 -13.21 54.93
CA ALA A 80 26.64 -14.63 55.18
C ALA A 80 25.80 -15.22 56.33
N ASP A 81 25.49 -14.40 57.34
CA ASP A 81 24.77 -14.76 58.57
C ASP A 81 23.24 -14.68 58.43
N GLY A 82 22.74 -14.19 57.29
CA GLY A 82 21.32 -14.15 56.95
C GLY A 82 20.62 -12.82 57.25
N VAL A 83 21.35 -11.77 57.59
CA VAL A 83 20.81 -10.42 57.77
C VAL A 83 20.48 -9.82 56.40
N SER A 84 19.28 -9.24 56.28
CA SER A 84 18.79 -8.70 55.00
C SER A 84 19.58 -7.46 54.57
N LEU A 85 20.16 -7.50 53.38
CA LEU A 85 20.83 -6.37 52.72
C LEU A 85 19.91 -5.68 51.70
N LEU A 86 19.04 -6.46 51.06
CA LEU A 86 18.09 -6.02 50.04
C LEU A 86 16.91 -7.00 50.01
N ASP A 87 15.69 -6.51 49.96
CA ASP A 87 14.52 -7.32 49.58
C ASP A 87 13.68 -6.46 48.63
N LEU A 88 13.71 -6.83 47.34
CA LEU A 88 12.88 -6.22 46.31
C LEU A 88 11.82 -7.24 45.93
N THR A 89 10.55 -6.92 46.18
CA THR A 89 9.41 -7.78 45.87
C THR A 89 9.15 -7.87 44.36
N THR A 90 9.48 -6.81 43.64
CA THR A 90 9.27 -6.65 42.20
C THR A 90 10.47 -5.93 41.59
N LEU A 91 11.40 -6.69 41.02
CA LEU A 91 12.50 -6.19 40.20
C LEU A 91 12.18 -6.44 38.73
N PRO A 92 12.07 -5.40 37.89
CA PRO A 92 11.92 -5.57 36.44
C PRO A 92 13.25 -6.02 35.82
N ILE A 93 13.16 -6.84 34.78
CA ILE A 93 14.32 -7.22 33.97
C ILE A 93 14.62 -6.08 32.99
N LEU A 94 15.75 -5.41 33.17
CA LEU A 94 16.25 -4.42 32.21
C LEU A 94 17.03 -5.16 31.11
N GLY A 95 16.32 -5.66 30.11
CA GLY A 95 16.85 -6.27 28.89
C GLY A 95 16.44 -5.51 27.63
N ILE A 96 17.18 -5.66 26.53
CA ILE A 96 16.72 -5.19 25.21
C ILE A 96 15.63 -6.17 24.76
N GLY A 97 14.37 -5.79 24.97
CA GLY A 97 13.21 -6.67 24.85
C GLY A 97 12.93 -7.19 23.44
N GLY A 98 13.06 -8.51 23.23
CA GLY A 98 12.31 -9.30 22.25
C GLY A 98 11.11 -9.92 22.95
N GLY A 99 9.99 -9.21 22.99
CA GLY A 99 8.78 -9.65 23.70
C GLY A 99 7.93 -10.63 22.90
N GLU A 100 7.50 -11.69 23.59
CA GLU A 100 6.34 -12.52 23.26
C GLU A 100 5.18 -12.10 24.19
N GLY A 101 4.06 -11.67 23.62
CA GLY A 101 2.69 -11.84 24.14
C GLY A 101 2.27 -11.30 25.52
N GLY A 102 1.63 -10.13 25.52
CA GLY A 102 0.24 -9.95 25.99
C GLY A 102 -0.08 -10.03 27.49
N GLY A 103 -0.23 -8.86 28.12
CA GLY A 103 -1.03 -8.66 29.33
C GLY A 103 -0.69 -7.38 30.10
N GLU A 104 -1.51 -6.33 29.92
CA GLU A 104 -1.61 -5.06 30.69
C GLU A 104 -0.27 -4.40 31.17
N PRO A 105 0.08 -3.19 30.68
CA PRO A 105 1.45 -2.70 30.76
C PRO A 105 1.79 -2.11 32.14
N SER A 106 2.97 -2.46 32.66
CA SER A 106 3.64 -1.70 33.73
C SER A 106 5.16 -1.51 33.51
N GLU A 107 5.57 -1.38 32.23
CA GLU A 107 6.86 -0.84 31.70
C GLU A 107 8.17 -1.59 32.09
N PRO A 108 9.32 -1.45 31.36
CA PRO A 108 9.59 -0.62 30.19
C PRO A 108 9.98 -1.39 28.90
N VAL A 109 9.29 -1.04 27.81
CA VAL A 109 9.46 -1.46 26.40
C VAL A 109 9.12 -2.92 26.11
N GLU A 110 7.83 -3.17 25.85
CA GLU A 110 7.35 -4.40 25.23
C GLU A 110 7.88 -4.56 23.80
N GLY A 111 7.99 -5.79 23.28
CA GLY A 111 8.44 -6.07 21.90
C GLY A 111 7.56 -5.46 20.80
N THR A 112 6.37 -4.98 21.17
CA THR A 112 5.42 -4.18 20.37
C THR A 112 5.58 -2.67 20.54
N ALA A 113 6.50 -2.19 21.39
CA ALA A 113 6.64 -0.78 21.76
C ALA A 113 6.95 0.15 20.58
N LEU A 114 7.41 -0.41 19.44
CA LEU A 114 7.49 0.34 18.18
C LEU A 114 6.44 -0.08 17.13
N PHE A 115 6.11 -1.38 17.05
CA PHE A 115 5.20 -1.91 16.04
C PHE A 115 4.38 -3.08 16.57
N SER A 116 3.07 -3.00 16.43
CA SER A 116 2.10 -4.05 16.74
C SER A 116 1.74 -4.87 15.49
N THR A 117 1.19 -6.07 15.68
CA THR A 117 0.66 -6.89 14.57
C THR A 117 -0.26 -6.06 13.68
N GLY A 118 -0.07 -6.18 12.36
CA GLY A 118 -0.81 -5.39 11.38
C GLY A 118 -0.17 -4.06 10.98
N ASP A 119 0.81 -3.57 11.74
CA ASP A 119 1.51 -2.33 11.39
C ASP A 119 2.29 -2.46 10.08
N ILE A 120 2.30 -1.37 9.33
CA ILE A 120 2.95 -1.28 8.03
C ILE A 120 4.25 -0.48 8.15
N LYS A 121 5.31 -0.97 7.51
CA LYS A 121 6.53 -0.20 7.27
C LYS A 121 6.98 -0.28 5.83
N LEU A 122 7.73 0.73 5.42
CA LEU A 122 8.37 0.81 4.12
C LEU A 122 9.87 0.62 4.25
N ARG A 123 10.49 -0.11 3.31
CA ARG A 123 11.93 -0.31 3.29
C ARG A 123 12.46 -0.43 1.87
N TYR A 124 13.63 0.17 1.65
CA TYR A 124 14.35 0.10 0.38
C TYR A 124 15.21 -1.18 0.29
N ASP A 125 14.55 -2.33 0.40
CA ASP A 125 15.11 -3.64 0.04
C ASP A 125 13.97 -4.59 -0.38
N SER A 126 14.31 -5.81 -0.78
CA SER A 126 13.33 -6.87 -1.09
C SER A 126 13.54 -8.16 -0.27
N SER A 127 14.21 -8.07 0.88
CA SER A 127 14.61 -9.23 1.68
C SER A 127 13.51 -9.64 2.66
N GLU A 128 13.36 -10.94 2.91
CA GLU A 128 12.48 -11.39 4.00
C GLU A 128 13.06 -10.98 5.36
N ILE A 129 12.21 -10.49 6.26
CA ILE A 129 12.60 -10.03 7.60
C ILE A 129 11.84 -10.88 8.62
N SER A 130 12.55 -11.35 9.65
CA SER A 130 11.90 -12.06 10.76
C SER A 130 10.83 -11.20 11.42
N GLY A 131 9.65 -11.76 11.65
CA GLY A 131 8.50 -11.04 12.21
C GLY A 131 7.76 -10.09 11.25
N TRP A 132 8.08 -10.07 9.94
CA TRP A 132 7.44 -9.20 8.94
C TRP A 132 7.16 -9.92 7.62
N ARG A 133 6.01 -9.68 6.99
CA ARG A 133 5.68 -10.23 5.66
C ARG A 133 5.51 -9.14 4.63
N ILE A 134 5.80 -9.47 3.37
CA ILE A 134 5.68 -8.52 2.25
C ILE A 134 4.23 -8.54 1.73
N CYS A 135 3.64 -7.36 1.56
CA CYS A 135 2.28 -7.21 1.04
C CYS A 135 2.21 -7.36 -0.49
N ASN A 136 2.28 -8.61 -0.96
CA ASN A 136 2.37 -8.99 -2.37
C ASN A 136 1.27 -9.98 -2.83
N GLY A 137 0.19 -10.11 -2.06
CA GLY A 137 -0.91 -11.04 -2.39
C GLY A 137 -0.61 -12.52 -2.15
N ARG A 138 0.55 -12.88 -1.58
CA ARG A 138 0.84 -14.28 -1.17
C ARG A 138 0.00 -14.68 0.04
N THR A 139 0.06 -15.95 0.41
CA THR A 139 -0.76 -16.49 1.50
C THR A 139 0.03 -16.69 2.80
N ILE A 140 -0.65 -16.49 3.92
CA ILE A 140 -0.23 -16.87 5.27
C ILE A 140 -1.17 -17.94 5.84
N GLY A 141 -0.66 -18.78 6.74
CA GLY A 141 -1.45 -19.80 7.44
C GLY A 141 -0.57 -20.60 8.42
N SER A 142 -1.16 -21.56 9.11
CA SER A 142 -0.48 -22.45 10.06
C SER A 142 0.68 -23.21 9.42
N ALA A 143 1.56 -23.79 10.24
CA ALA A 143 2.69 -24.60 9.78
C ALA A 143 2.30 -25.76 8.83
N THR A 144 1.04 -26.22 8.89
CA THR A 144 0.53 -27.31 8.06
C THR A 144 -0.44 -26.87 6.96
N SER A 145 -0.74 -25.57 6.86
CA SER A 145 -1.72 -25.01 5.90
C SER A 145 -1.32 -25.09 4.43
N GLY A 146 -0.03 -25.28 4.13
CA GLY A 146 0.50 -25.17 2.77
C GLY A 146 0.38 -23.77 2.17
N ALA A 147 0.34 -22.73 3.02
CA ALA A 147 0.47 -21.34 2.61
C ALA A 147 1.86 -21.05 2.01
N SER A 148 1.98 -19.96 1.27
CA SER A 148 3.29 -19.45 0.83
C SER A 148 4.19 -19.17 2.03
N TYR A 149 3.60 -18.69 3.12
CA TYR A 149 4.22 -18.60 4.43
C TYR A 149 3.42 -19.44 5.43
N ALA A 150 3.87 -20.68 5.66
CA ALA A 150 3.25 -21.65 6.54
C ALA A 150 4.05 -21.75 7.85
N ASN A 151 3.64 -21.00 8.86
CA ASN A 151 4.28 -20.97 10.18
C ASN A 151 3.28 -20.48 11.23
N ASP A 152 3.35 -21.03 12.44
CA ASP A 152 2.40 -20.73 13.49
C ASP A 152 2.55 -19.30 14.04
N ASP A 153 3.70 -18.67 13.85
CA ASP A 153 3.91 -17.23 14.15
C ASP A 153 3.03 -16.29 13.30
N ALA A 154 2.37 -16.78 12.25
CA ALA A 154 1.44 -16.00 11.44
C ALA A 154 0.02 -15.93 12.03
N GLN A 155 -0.28 -16.65 13.13
CA GLN A 155 -1.64 -16.71 13.67
C GLN A 155 -2.19 -15.33 14.02
N ALA A 156 -1.42 -14.53 14.75
CA ALA A 156 -1.84 -13.19 15.17
C ALA A 156 -2.20 -12.31 13.97
N LEU A 157 -1.35 -12.27 12.95
CA LEU A 157 -1.63 -11.51 11.73
C LEU A 157 -2.81 -12.08 10.93
N PHE A 158 -2.95 -13.41 10.87
CA PHE A 158 -4.10 -14.05 10.22
C PHE A 158 -5.40 -13.59 10.88
N GLU A 159 -5.50 -13.66 12.21
CA GLU A 159 -6.69 -13.26 12.94
C GLU A 159 -6.96 -11.76 12.83
N PHE A 160 -5.91 -10.93 12.86
CA PHE A 160 -6.01 -9.48 12.65
C PHE A 160 -6.59 -9.15 11.27
N LEU A 161 -5.95 -9.61 10.19
CA LEU A 161 -6.39 -9.33 8.82
C LEU A 161 -7.77 -9.92 8.51
N TRP A 162 -8.10 -11.05 9.13
CA TRP A 162 -9.43 -11.66 8.99
C TRP A 162 -10.50 -10.70 9.52
N ASN A 163 -10.29 -10.02 10.65
CA ASN A 163 -11.28 -9.09 11.21
C ASN A 163 -11.30 -7.75 10.48
N GLU A 164 -10.13 -7.20 10.15
CA GLU A 164 -10.00 -5.83 9.63
C GLU A 164 -10.32 -5.70 8.14
N ASP A 165 -10.04 -6.73 7.33
CA ASP A 165 -10.24 -6.69 5.89
C ASP A 165 -11.01 -7.92 5.40
N ALA A 166 -12.33 -7.73 5.26
CA ALA A 166 -13.23 -8.75 4.74
C ALA A 166 -13.05 -9.02 3.25
N SER A 167 -12.36 -8.14 2.51
CA SER A 167 -12.10 -8.30 1.07
C SER A 167 -10.99 -9.31 0.77
N LEU A 168 -10.13 -9.59 1.76
CA LEU A 168 -9.07 -10.58 1.62
C LEU A 168 -9.63 -11.99 1.48
N ALA A 169 -9.15 -12.70 0.47
CA ALA A 169 -9.58 -14.04 0.15
C ALA A 169 -9.02 -15.06 1.15
N ILE A 170 -9.89 -15.96 1.59
CA ILE A 170 -9.50 -17.12 2.40
C ILE A 170 -9.64 -18.36 1.53
N ILE A 171 -8.53 -19.03 1.24
CA ILE A 171 -8.53 -20.29 0.51
C ILE A 171 -9.11 -21.37 1.43
N GLY A 172 -10.21 -21.99 0.99
CA GLY A 172 -11.06 -22.82 1.83
C GLY A 172 -12.35 -22.12 2.28
N GLY A 173 -12.54 -20.86 1.87
CA GLY A 173 -13.71 -20.04 2.18
C GLY A 173 -13.66 -19.45 3.59
N ARG A 174 -14.17 -18.23 3.74
CA ARG A 174 -14.28 -17.57 5.05
C ARG A 174 -15.33 -18.27 5.91
N GLY A 175 -14.96 -18.64 7.12
CA GLY A 175 -15.82 -19.30 8.10
C GLY A 175 -16.46 -18.31 9.07
N ALA A 176 -16.82 -18.81 10.25
CA ALA A 176 -17.56 -18.04 11.25
C ALA A 176 -16.68 -17.13 12.13
N ASN A 177 -15.43 -17.54 12.39
CA ASN A 177 -14.49 -16.79 13.20
C ASN A 177 -13.05 -17.16 12.79
N PRO A 178 -12.07 -16.29 13.05
CA PRO A 178 -10.73 -16.46 12.52
C PRO A 178 -9.99 -17.65 13.15
N ALA A 179 -10.17 -17.89 14.45
CA ALA A 179 -9.54 -19.01 15.16
C ALA A 179 -9.97 -20.37 14.60
N ALA A 180 -11.25 -20.52 14.23
CA ALA A 180 -11.76 -21.74 13.59
C ALA A 180 -11.20 -21.91 12.18
N ASP A 181 -11.06 -20.83 11.41
CA ASP A 181 -10.46 -20.87 10.08
C ASP A 181 -8.97 -21.21 10.14
N TRP A 182 -8.26 -20.69 11.14
CA TRP A 182 -6.88 -21.02 11.43
C TRP A 182 -6.71 -22.49 11.81
N ALA A 183 -7.51 -22.98 12.78
CA ALA A 183 -7.49 -24.39 13.20
C ALA A 183 -7.87 -25.36 12.07
N ALA A 184 -8.68 -24.90 11.11
CA ALA A 184 -9.00 -25.64 9.89
C ALA A 184 -7.89 -25.59 8.82
N ASN A 185 -6.71 -25.05 9.14
CA ASN A 185 -5.57 -24.91 8.23
C ASN A 185 -5.90 -24.14 6.94
N LYS A 186 -6.83 -23.18 7.02
CA LYS A 186 -7.14 -22.29 5.89
C LYS A 186 -6.01 -21.27 5.70
N ARG A 187 -6.00 -20.64 4.53
CA ARG A 187 -4.95 -19.72 4.13
C ARG A 187 -5.55 -18.36 3.79
N LEU A 188 -5.02 -17.30 4.37
CA LEU A 188 -5.45 -15.93 4.09
C LEU A 188 -4.49 -15.29 3.09
N THR A 189 -5.02 -14.63 2.05
CA THR A 189 -4.22 -13.82 1.12
C THR A 189 -3.86 -12.50 1.76
N LEU A 190 -2.57 -12.17 1.79
CA LEU A 190 -2.07 -10.87 2.25
C LEU A 190 -2.60 -9.74 1.35
N PRO A 191 -2.66 -8.50 1.88
CA PRO A 191 -2.80 -7.32 1.03
C PRO A 191 -1.78 -7.31 -0.09
N ASP A 192 -2.16 -6.77 -1.24
CA ASP A 192 -1.31 -6.61 -2.40
C ASP A 192 -1.21 -5.14 -2.77
N TYR A 193 -0.04 -4.56 -2.49
CA TYR A 193 0.27 -3.15 -2.76
C TYR A 193 1.22 -2.96 -3.94
N ARG A 194 1.47 -4.01 -4.73
CA ARG A 194 2.30 -3.89 -5.93
C ARG A 194 1.65 -2.90 -6.91
N GLY A 195 2.38 -1.84 -7.25
CA GLY A 195 1.92 -0.80 -8.18
C GLY A 195 0.94 0.22 -7.58
N TYR A 196 0.66 0.16 -6.28
CA TYR A 196 -0.24 1.10 -5.60
C TYR A 196 0.53 2.17 -4.83
N ALA A 197 0.05 3.40 -4.90
CA ALA A 197 0.39 4.42 -3.91
C ALA A 197 -0.47 4.20 -2.66
N LEU A 198 0.13 4.33 -1.48
CA LEU A 198 -0.61 4.23 -0.22
C LEU A 198 -1.28 5.57 0.08
N VAL A 199 -2.58 5.53 0.32
CA VAL A 199 -3.42 6.68 0.66
C VAL A 199 -4.31 6.26 1.83
N GLY A 200 -4.53 7.15 2.79
CA GLY A 200 -5.46 6.89 3.88
C GLY A 200 -6.90 6.74 3.38
N CYS A 201 -7.72 5.95 4.06
CA CYS A 201 -9.15 5.86 3.77
C CYS A 201 -9.81 7.26 3.84
N ASP A 202 -10.88 7.48 3.11
CA ASP A 202 -11.47 8.82 2.99
C ASP A 202 -12.17 9.29 4.29
N GLY A 203 -12.56 8.34 5.15
CA GLY A 203 -13.15 8.60 6.47
C GLY A 203 -12.16 8.66 7.62
N MET A 204 -11.21 7.73 7.74
CA MET A 204 -10.26 7.59 8.88
C MET A 204 -10.88 7.87 10.28
N GLY A 205 -12.07 7.33 10.54
CA GLY A 205 -12.77 7.53 11.83
C GLY A 205 -13.49 8.88 11.97
N ASN A 206 -13.56 9.68 10.91
CA ASN A 206 -14.32 10.92 10.81
C ASN A 206 -15.30 10.84 9.62
N THR A 207 -16.11 11.88 9.44
CA THR A 207 -16.90 12.09 8.23
C THR A 207 -15.99 12.12 7.00
N ALA A 208 -16.40 11.43 5.93
CA ALA A 208 -15.67 11.32 4.67
C ALA A 208 -15.24 12.69 4.12
N ALA A 209 -13.95 12.83 3.81
CA ALA A 209 -13.37 14.06 3.27
C ALA A 209 -13.72 14.29 1.78
N ASN A 210 -14.19 13.24 1.09
CA ASN A 210 -14.53 13.18 -0.33
C ASN A 210 -13.37 13.60 -1.26
N ARG A 211 -12.12 13.36 -0.86
CA ARG A 211 -10.94 13.62 -1.71
C ARG A 211 -10.64 12.44 -2.61
N VAL A 212 -10.75 11.23 -2.06
CA VAL A 212 -10.65 9.98 -2.82
C VAL A 212 -11.79 9.07 -2.37
N ALA A 213 -13.01 9.45 -2.73
CA ALA A 213 -14.26 8.86 -2.23
C ALA A 213 -14.41 7.34 -2.46
N ALA A 214 -13.60 6.76 -3.36
CA ALA A 214 -13.58 5.32 -3.62
C ALA A 214 -12.85 4.50 -2.54
N LEU A 215 -12.09 5.14 -1.64
CA LEU A 215 -11.30 4.46 -0.59
C LEU A 215 -12.06 4.50 0.74
N VAL A 216 -13.14 3.73 0.86
CA VAL A 216 -14.02 3.76 2.03
C VAL A 216 -13.50 2.86 3.14
N ASN A 217 -13.13 1.63 2.78
CA ASN A 217 -12.67 0.59 3.69
C ASN A 217 -11.17 0.33 3.52
N LEU A 218 -10.59 -0.38 4.48
CA LEU A 218 -9.25 -0.95 4.31
C LEU A 218 -9.25 -1.92 3.12
N GLY A 219 -8.17 -1.90 2.34
CA GLY A 219 -8.02 -2.77 1.17
C GLY A 219 -8.72 -2.27 -0.10
N ASP A 220 -9.55 -1.22 -0.03
CA ASP A 220 -10.13 -0.59 -1.22
C ASP A 220 -9.05 -0.07 -2.16
N ARG A 221 -9.31 -0.16 -3.47
CA ARG A 221 -8.37 0.18 -4.54
C ARG A 221 -9.05 1.09 -5.55
N THR A 222 -8.32 2.07 -6.05
CA THR A 222 -8.80 3.00 -7.08
C THR A 222 -7.66 3.50 -7.96
N GLY A 223 -8.01 4.22 -9.02
CA GLY A 223 -7.07 4.78 -10.00
C GLY A 223 -6.76 3.82 -11.15
N ALA A 224 -6.12 4.36 -12.18
CA ALA A 224 -5.67 3.62 -13.36
C ALA A 224 -4.33 4.18 -13.85
N ALA A 225 -3.44 3.31 -14.30
CA ALA A 225 -2.12 3.72 -14.80
C ALA A 225 -2.22 4.59 -16.06
N THR A 226 -3.20 4.26 -16.90
CA THR A 226 -3.52 4.97 -18.13
C THR A 226 -5.03 5.14 -18.24
N ILE A 227 -5.46 6.22 -18.88
CA ILE A 227 -6.87 6.43 -19.24
C ILE A 227 -6.97 6.75 -20.73
N ALA A 228 -7.93 6.11 -21.39
CA ALA A 228 -8.37 6.53 -22.71
C ALA A 228 -9.27 7.76 -22.54
N LEU A 229 -8.83 8.90 -23.07
CA LEU A 229 -9.64 10.12 -23.06
C LEU A 229 -10.75 9.98 -24.09
N THR A 230 -12.00 10.04 -23.61
CA THR A 230 -13.18 10.16 -24.46
C THR A 230 -13.35 11.60 -24.94
N GLU A 231 -14.10 11.82 -26.03
CA GLU A 231 -14.38 13.16 -26.56
C GLU A 231 -15.00 14.09 -25.49
N ALA A 232 -15.85 13.55 -24.60
CA ALA A 232 -16.46 14.30 -23.51
C ALA A 232 -15.46 14.78 -22.44
N GLN A 233 -14.26 14.18 -22.38
CA GLN A 233 -13.20 14.55 -21.43
C GLN A 233 -12.19 15.54 -22.05
N LEU A 234 -12.32 15.87 -23.34
CA LEU A 234 -11.50 16.87 -24.01
C LEU A 234 -12.10 18.27 -23.84
N PRO A 235 -11.27 19.31 -23.72
CA PRO A 235 -11.77 20.69 -23.77
C PRO A 235 -12.53 20.95 -25.07
N SER A 236 -13.62 21.71 -24.99
CA SER A 236 -14.31 22.22 -26.17
C SER A 236 -13.37 23.19 -26.90
N VAL A 237 -12.94 22.82 -28.10
CA VAL A 237 -12.07 23.65 -28.95
C VAL A 237 -12.75 23.91 -30.29
N SER A 238 -12.87 25.18 -30.66
CA SER A 238 -13.33 25.58 -31.98
C SER A 238 -12.13 25.61 -32.94
N LYS A 239 -12.14 24.78 -33.98
CA LYS A 239 -11.17 24.86 -35.08
C LYS A 239 -11.86 25.37 -36.34
N THR A 240 -11.29 26.43 -36.92
CA THR A 240 -11.73 26.94 -38.21
C THR A 240 -11.20 26.02 -39.31
N VAL A 241 -12.11 25.36 -40.03
CA VAL A 241 -11.79 24.69 -41.28
C VAL A 241 -11.95 25.72 -42.39
N THR A 242 -10.84 26.11 -43.01
CA THR A 242 -10.87 26.95 -44.21
C THR A 242 -10.77 26.05 -45.43
N SER A 243 -11.90 25.79 -46.08
CA SER A 243 -11.91 25.20 -47.41
C SER A 243 -11.63 26.28 -48.46
N THR A 244 -10.85 25.97 -49.50
CA THR A 244 -10.77 26.84 -50.67
C THR A 244 -12.14 26.94 -51.33
N SER A 245 -12.48 28.12 -51.84
CA SER A 245 -13.73 28.31 -52.61
C SER A 245 -13.79 27.26 -53.72
N ALA A 246 -14.91 26.54 -53.83
CA ALA A 246 -15.12 25.43 -54.78
C ALA A 246 -15.22 25.88 -56.26
N GLY A 247 -14.48 26.93 -56.62
CA GLY A 247 -14.66 27.64 -57.88
C GLY A 247 -16.05 28.28 -57.98
N LEU A 248 -16.19 29.20 -58.94
CA LEU A 248 -17.49 29.74 -59.31
C LEU A 248 -18.38 28.61 -59.84
N HIS A 249 -19.62 28.51 -59.35
CA HIS A 249 -20.64 27.63 -59.93
C HIS A 249 -21.76 28.47 -60.55
N GLY A 250 -22.34 27.96 -61.64
CA GLY A 250 -23.45 28.59 -62.35
C GLY A 250 -24.75 27.80 -62.15
N HIS A 251 -25.87 28.51 -61.97
CA HIS A 251 -27.19 27.90 -61.95
C HIS A 251 -27.83 28.00 -63.33
N PRO A 252 -28.37 26.91 -63.92
CA PRO A 252 -29.19 27.02 -65.10
C PRO A 252 -30.52 27.70 -64.74
N ALA A 253 -30.78 28.87 -65.34
CA ALA A 253 -32.09 29.49 -65.29
C ALA A 253 -32.89 29.12 -66.54
N PHE A 254 -34.13 28.68 -66.37
CA PHE A 254 -35.09 28.56 -67.46
C PHE A 254 -35.82 29.88 -67.63
N THR A 255 -35.84 30.41 -68.84
CA THR A 255 -36.79 31.47 -69.22
C THR A 255 -37.73 30.91 -70.29
N SER A 256 -39.04 30.98 -70.05
CA SER A 256 -40.05 30.62 -71.04
C SER A 256 -40.25 31.79 -71.99
N SER A 257 -40.08 31.55 -73.29
CA SER A 257 -40.40 32.52 -74.33
C SER A 257 -41.91 32.61 -74.58
N SER A 258 -42.66 33.11 -73.59
CA SER A 258 -43.97 33.70 -73.85
C SER A 258 -43.85 35.21 -73.75
N THR A 259 -43.53 35.80 -74.91
CA THR A 259 -43.54 37.24 -75.23
C THR A 259 -42.26 38.04 -74.92
N GLY A 260 -41.28 37.94 -75.84
CA GLY A 260 -40.60 39.12 -76.40
C GLY A 260 -39.84 40.07 -75.46
N GLY A 261 -39.09 39.58 -74.47
CA GLY A 261 -38.17 40.42 -73.71
C GLY A 261 -36.99 39.62 -73.16
N SER A 262 -35.81 39.73 -73.79
CA SER A 262 -34.56 39.16 -73.29
C SER A 262 -33.90 40.14 -72.31
N ALA A 263 -33.85 39.79 -71.02
CA ALA A 263 -32.97 40.47 -70.07
C ALA A 263 -31.59 39.79 -70.07
N ASN A 264 -30.53 40.58 -70.24
CA ASN A 264 -29.16 40.09 -70.17
C ASN A 264 -28.83 39.69 -68.72
N THR A 265 -28.60 38.40 -68.48
CA THR A 265 -28.01 37.94 -67.22
C THR A 265 -26.91 36.95 -67.52
N ALA A 266 -25.77 37.10 -66.86
CA ALA A 266 -24.60 36.25 -67.06
C ALA A 266 -24.88 34.82 -66.56
N GLY A 267 -24.56 33.81 -67.39
CA GLY A 267 -24.59 32.39 -67.01
C GLY A 267 -25.75 31.53 -67.53
N GLY A 268 -26.51 31.96 -68.54
CA GLY A 268 -27.63 31.19 -69.12
C GLY A 268 -27.39 30.64 -70.54
N LEU A 269 -27.94 29.46 -70.82
CA LEU A 269 -28.03 28.85 -72.16
C LEU A 269 -28.97 29.69 -73.05
N MET A 270 -28.49 30.14 -74.22
CA MET A 270 -29.34 30.80 -75.22
C MET A 270 -29.68 29.85 -76.35
N LEU A 271 -30.97 29.64 -76.59
CA LEU A 271 -31.49 28.99 -77.79
C LEU A 271 -31.97 30.08 -78.75
N ASN A 272 -31.23 30.33 -79.83
CA ASN A 272 -31.70 31.18 -80.92
C ASN A 272 -32.26 30.31 -82.06
N GLY A 273 -33.45 30.67 -82.53
CA GLY A 273 -34.26 30.07 -83.60
C GLY A 273 -33.68 28.92 -84.45
N ALA A 274 -34.35 27.77 -84.35
CA ALA A 274 -34.68 26.75 -85.37
C ALA A 274 -33.64 26.16 -86.34
N THR A 275 -32.35 26.53 -86.35
CA THR A 275 -31.33 25.80 -87.13
C THR A 275 -29.98 25.77 -86.41
N THR A 276 -29.84 24.78 -85.53
CA THR A 276 -28.62 24.18 -84.96
C THR A 276 -27.44 25.10 -84.59
N SER A 277 -27.31 25.42 -83.30
CA SER A 277 -26.07 25.17 -82.53
C SER A 277 -26.34 25.39 -81.04
N VAL A 278 -26.06 24.38 -80.21
CA VAL A 278 -26.07 24.50 -78.74
C VAL A 278 -24.64 24.84 -78.34
N LEU A 279 -24.37 26.09 -77.96
CA LEU A 279 -23.08 26.49 -77.40
C LEU A 279 -23.19 26.50 -75.86
N PRO A 280 -22.23 25.89 -75.14
CA PRO A 280 -22.27 25.86 -73.67
C PRO A 280 -22.02 27.26 -73.07
N ALA A 281 -22.66 27.52 -71.93
CA ALA A 281 -22.39 28.72 -71.14
C ALA A 281 -20.95 28.65 -70.60
N TYR A 282 -20.13 29.63 -70.93
CA TYR A 282 -18.69 29.63 -70.64
C TYR A 282 -18.34 30.68 -69.56
N THR A 283 -17.41 30.36 -68.64
CA THR A 283 -16.67 31.34 -67.83
C THR A 283 -15.14 31.23 -68.06
N GLY A 284 -14.56 32.07 -68.95
CA GLY A 284 -13.17 32.06 -69.54
C GLY A 284 -13.08 31.91 -71.11
N THR A 285 -12.01 31.31 -71.71
CA THR A 285 -11.81 31.17 -73.18
C THR A 285 -12.34 29.87 -73.84
N ALA A 286 -13.35 29.98 -74.71
CA ALA A 286 -14.03 28.85 -75.37
C ALA A 286 -13.21 28.13 -76.46
N ASP A 287 -13.14 26.79 -76.39
CA ASP A 287 -12.80 25.92 -77.53
C ASP A 287 -14.07 25.23 -78.06
N ALA A 288 -14.22 25.19 -79.38
CA ALA A 288 -15.47 24.98 -80.11
C ALA A 288 -15.82 23.50 -80.35
N THR A 289 -15.51 22.61 -79.40
CA THR A 289 -15.80 21.17 -79.55
C THR A 289 -17.20 20.82 -79.02
N PRO A 290 -18.13 20.31 -79.86
CA PRO A 290 -19.47 19.92 -79.44
C PRO A 290 -19.47 18.73 -78.47
N GLY A 291 -20.26 18.79 -77.39
CA GLY A 291 -20.53 17.65 -76.51
C GLY A 291 -19.84 17.65 -75.13
N HIS A 292 -19.10 18.70 -74.76
CA HIS A 292 -18.58 18.79 -73.39
C HIS A 292 -19.62 19.36 -72.42
N GLN A 293 -19.92 18.58 -71.38
CA GLN A 293 -20.68 19.02 -70.22
C GLN A 293 -19.83 20.04 -69.45
N ILE A 294 -20.26 21.30 -69.43
CA ILE A 294 -19.61 22.38 -68.67
C ILE A 294 -20.65 23.01 -67.74
N GLY A 295 -20.45 22.83 -66.44
CA GLY A 295 -21.14 23.59 -65.40
C GLY A 295 -21.77 22.74 -64.30
N GLY A 296 -21.10 22.71 -63.15
CA GLY A 296 -21.59 22.10 -61.93
C GLY A 296 -20.65 21.01 -61.47
N ALA A 297 -19.74 21.32 -60.54
CA ALA A 297 -19.38 20.29 -59.59
C ALA A 297 -20.71 19.81 -59.00
N GLY A 298 -21.09 18.55 -59.24
CA GLY A 298 -22.22 17.95 -58.56
C GLY A 298 -22.07 18.09 -57.04
N ALA A 299 -23.07 17.66 -56.27
CA ALA A 299 -22.94 17.62 -54.82
C ALA A 299 -21.57 17.04 -54.43
N HIS A 300 -20.70 17.88 -53.86
CA HIS A 300 -19.36 17.47 -53.44
C HIS A 300 -19.23 17.78 -51.97
N THR A 301 -18.60 16.85 -51.26
CA THR A 301 -18.28 17.00 -49.86
C THR A 301 -16.85 17.47 -49.74
N HIS A 302 -16.60 18.39 -48.80
CA HIS A 302 -15.26 18.64 -48.31
C HIS A 302 -15.02 17.70 -47.14
N ASP A 303 -14.35 16.59 -47.41
CA ASP A 303 -13.96 15.66 -46.36
C ASP A 303 -12.88 16.33 -45.50
N SER A 304 -13.29 16.83 -44.34
CA SER A 304 -12.40 17.47 -43.37
C SER A 304 -12.32 16.57 -42.15
N THR A 305 -11.22 15.83 -42.03
CA THR A 305 -10.93 15.09 -40.80
C THR A 305 -10.20 16.01 -39.83
N VAL A 306 -10.84 16.34 -38.72
CA VAL A 306 -10.20 17.06 -37.62
C VAL A 306 -9.88 16.04 -36.53
N THR A 307 -8.62 15.64 -36.42
CA THR A 307 -8.18 14.71 -35.38
C THR A 307 -8.01 15.45 -34.04
N PHE A 308 -8.56 14.88 -32.97
CA PHE A 308 -8.36 15.33 -31.59
C PHE A 308 -7.45 14.33 -30.85
N GLY A 309 -6.47 14.86 -30.10
CA GLY A 309 -5.48 14.05 -29.39
C GLY A 309 -4.62 13.19 -30.32
N SER A 310 -3.70 12.41 -29.73
CA SER A 310 -2.94 11.40 -30.47
C SER A 310 -3.63 10.03 -30.48
N GLY A 311 -4.75 9.87 -29.75
CA GLY A 311 -5.35 8.57 -29.44
C GLY A 311 -4.49 7.69 -28.51
N SER A 312 -3.31 8.18 -28.12
CA SER A 312 -2.43 7.51 -27.16
C SER A 312 -2.97 7.68 -25.75
N ALA A 313 -2.78 6.65 -24.93
CA ALA A 313 -3.03 6.72 -23.50
C ALA A 313 -2.26 7.89 -22.88
N HIS A 314 -2.94 8.64 -22.01
CA HIS A 314 -2.29 9.65 -21.17
C HIS A 314 -1.86 8.99 -19.86
N ASP A 315 -0.60 9.22 -19.47
CA ASP A 315 -0.06 8.75 -18.19
C ASP A 315 -0.72 9.54 -17.05
N ASN A 316 -1.49 8.85 -16.21
CA ASN A 316 -2.23 9.47 -15.11
C ASN A 316 -1.55 9.30 -13.75
N VAL A 317 -0.41 8.60 -13.70
CA VAL A 317 0.29 8.31 -12.45
C VAL A 317 1.34 9.39 -12.21
N GLN A 318 1.33 9.96 -11.01
CA GLN A 318 2.37 10.88 -10.55
C GLN A 318 3.75 10.20 -10.57
N PRO A 319 4.86 10.93 -10.82
CA PRO A 319 6.20 10.37 -10.66
C PRO A 319 6.36 9.69 -9.30
N SER A 320 6.64 8.38 -9.33
CA SER A 320 6.65 7.52 -8.14
C SER A 320 7.87 6.60 -8.17
N ALA A 321 8.42 6.26 -7.01
CA ALA A 321 9.52 5.32 -6.88
C ALA A 321 9.06 4.05 -6.14
N GLY A 322 9.61 2.90 -6.53
CA GLY A 322 9.29 1.62 -5.91
C GLY A 322 9.92 1.46 -4.52
N ILE A 323 9.14 0.97 -3.57
CA ILE A 323 9.58 0.58 -2.22
C ILE A 323 8.81 -0.66 -1.79
N THR A 324 9.42 -1.49 -0.94
CA THR A 324 8.74 -2.69 -0.44
C THR A 324 7.90 -2.36 0.77
N VAL A 325 6.64 -2.78 0.73
CA VAL A 325 5.67 -2.65 1.82
C VAL A 325 5.66 -3.94 2.65
N TYR A 326 5.97 -3.81 3.93
CA TYR A 326 5.95 -4.89 4.90
C TYR A 326 4.82 -4.70 5.90
N ILE A 327 4.26 -5.80 6.39
CA ILE A 327 3.29 -5.86 7.49
C ILE A 327 3.84 -6.71 8.63
N LYS A 328 3.65 -6.25 9.88
CA LYS A 328 4.13 -6.93 11.08
C LYS A 328 3.30 -8.19 11.35
N LEU A 329 3.97 -9.32 11.57
CA LEU A 329 3.35 -10.55 12.10
C LEU A 329 2.83 -10.32 13.52
#